data_AF-G0QCW8-F1
#
_entry.id   AF-G0QCW8-F1
#
_cell.length_a   1.000
_cell.length_b   1.000
_cell.length_c   1.000
_cell.angle_alpha   90.00
_cell.angle_beta   90.00
_cell.angle_gamma   90.00
#
_symmetry.space_group_name_H-M   'P 1'
#
loop_
_entity.id
_entity.type
_entity.pdbx_description
1 polymer ?
#
loop_
_entity_poly.entity_id
_entity_poly.type
_entity_poly.pdbx_seq_one_letter_code
_entity_poly.pdbx_strand_id
1 'polypeptide(L)' 'MADEREDRYRKLDELMDEGPNPFPYSFERTESIHSVVERFESEDDPSSGETQLAGRLTEIRDIGGLAFADLRVSATGSS' A
#
# COMPACT_ATOMS: atom_id res chain seq x y z
N MET A 1 -13.79 -0.63 -25.51
CA MET A 1 -13.68 -0.38 -24.06
C MET A 1 -13.83 -1.72 -23.41
N ALA A 2 -12.73 -2.36 -23.00
CA ALA A 2 -12.84 -3.51 -22.11
C ALA A 2 -13.52 -3.02 -20.83
N ASP A 3 -14.44 -3.81 -20.28
CA ASP A 3 -15.12 -3.46 -19.05
C ASP A 3 -14.06 -3.40 -17.93
N GLU A 4 -13.94 -2.29 -17.20
CA GLU A 4 -12.97 -2.13 -16.10
C GLU A 4 -13.07 -3.30 -15.11
N ARG A 5 -14.28 -3.85 -14.94
CA ARG A 5 -14.52 -5.05 -14.16
C ARG A 5 -13.78 -6.25 -14.72
N GLU A 6 -13.92 -6.52 -16.01
CA GLU A 6 -13.29 -7.64 -16.71
C GLU A 6 -11.77 -7.58 -16.62
N ASP A 7 -11.18 -6.40 -16.81
CA ASP A 7 -9.74 -6.19 -16.66
C ASP A 7 -9.23 -6.47 -15.23
N ARG A 8 -10.02 -6.11 -14.21
CA ARG A 8 -9.66 -6.43 -12.81
C ARG A 8 -9.75 -7.92 -12.52
N TYR A 9 -10.73 -8.64 -13.09
CA TYR A 9 -10.81 -10.09 -12.93
C TYR A 9 -9.66 -10.80 -13.64
N ARG A 10 -9.30 -10.39 -14.85
CA ARG A 10 -8.13 -10.92 -15.55
C ARG A 10 -6.85 -10.78 -14.71
N LYS A 11 -6.60 -9.61 -14.13
CA LYS A 11 -5.45 -9.40 -13.23
C LYS A 11 -5.51 -10.26 -11.98
N LEU A 12 -6.71 -10.48 -11.43
CA LEU A 12 -6.89 -11.36 -10.27
C LEU A 12 -6.51 -12.81 -10.63
N ASP A 13 -6.95 -13.29 -11.78
CA ASP A 13 -6.62 -14.63 -12.27
C ASP A 13 -5.11 -14.78 -12.48
N GLU A 14 -4.47 -13.80 -13.12
CA GLU A 14 -3.01 -13.73 -13.28
C GLU A 14 -2.27 -13.81 -11.93
N LEU A 15 -2.72 -13.04 -10.92
CA LEU A 15 -2.13 -13.06 -9.58
C LEU A 15 -2.31 -14.41 -8.86
N MET A 16 -3.46 -15.06 -9.05
CA MET A 16 -3.70 -16.39 -8.47
C MET A 16 -2.81 -17.46 -9.11
N ASP A 17 -2.56 -17.35 -10.41
CA ASP A 17 -1.69 -18.28 -11.16
C ASP A 17 -0.21 -18.14 -10.80
N GLU A 18 0.25 -16.93 -10.46
CA GLU A 18 1.63 -16.66 -10.02
C GLU A 18 1.96 -17.26 -8.64
N GLY A 19 0.94 -17.69 -7.88
CA GLY A 19 1.09 -18.36 -6.58
C GLY A 19 0.94 -17.51 -5.30
N PRO A 20 1.11 -16.17 -5.25
CA PRO A 20 0.80 -15.42 -4.05
C PRO A 20 -0.72 -15.28 -3.85
N ASN A 21 -1.20 -15.48 -2.63
CA ASN A 21 -2.61 -15.26 -2.30
C ASN A 21 -2.93 -13.75 -2.39
N PRO A 22 -3.81 -13.29 -3.30
CA PRO A 22 -4.17 -11.88 -3.43
C PRO A 22 -4.96 -11.34 -2.23
N PHE A 23 -5.46 -12.22 -1.36
CA PHE A 23 -6.18 -11.89 -0.13
C PHE A 23 -5.53 -12.56 1.10
N PRO A 24 -4.33 -12.14 1.51
CA PRO A 24 -3.65 -12.74 2.65
C PRO A 24 -4.41 -12.49 3.95
N TYR A 25 -4.32 -13.44 4.89
CA TYR A 25 -5.06 -13.39 6.16
C TYR A 25 -4.63 -12.25 7.09
N SER A 26 -3.36 -11.88 7.07
CA SER A 26 -2.82 -10.84 7.94
C SER A 26 -1.58 -10.22 7.33
N PHE A 27 -1.33 -8.96 7.70
CA PHE A 27 -0.09 -8.25 7.45
C PHE A 27 0.35 -7.60 8.75
N GLU A 28 1.55 -7.92 9.22
CA GLU A 28 2.12 -7.34 10.42
C GLU A 28 2.69 -5.96 10.08
N ARG A 29 2.17 -4.91 10.73
CA ARG A 29 2.66 -3.53 10.57
C ARG A 29 3.56 -3.20 11.74
N THR A 30 4.67 -2.52 11.48
CA THR A 30 5.56 -2.02 12.53
C THR A 30 4.96 -0.82 13.25
N GLU A 31 4.26 0.05 12.52
CA GLU A 31 3.66 1.30 13.02
C GLU A 31 2.52 1.78 12.10
N SER A 32 1.86 2.86 12.49
CA SER A 32 0.81 3.48 11.68
C SER A 32 1.39 4.49 10.68
N ILE A 33 0.75 4.66 9.52
CA ILE A 33 1.15 5.70 8.55
C ILE A 33 1.11 7.09 9.20
N HIS A 34 0.15 7.35 10.09
CA HIS A 34 0.06 8.63 10.79
C HIS A 34 1.29 8.89 11.67
N SER A 35 1.70 7.89 12.46
CA SER A 35 2.88 7.99 13.32
C SER A 35 4.17 8.22 12.53
N VAL A 36 4.30 7.59 11.35
CA VAL A 36 5.43 7.85 10.44
C VAL A 36 5.40 9.30 9.98
N VAL A 37 4.26 9.81 9.51
CA VAL A 37 4.16 11.20 9.03
C VAL A 37 4.50 12.19 10.14
N GLU A 38 3.93 12.04 11.34
CA GLU A 38 4.21 12.91 12.49
C GLU A 38 5.69 12.91 12.88
N ARG A 39 6.35 11.75 12.81
CA ARG A 39 7.80 11.62 13.09
C ARG A 39 8.62 12.43 12.08
N PHE A 40 8.32 12.29 10.79
CA PHE A 40 9.01 13.01 9.72
C PHE A 40 8.74 14.53 9.74
N GLU A 41 7.62 14.98 10.30
CA GLU A 41 7.33 16.40 10.48
C GLU A 41 8.02 17.02 11.71
N SER A 42 8.37 16.20 12.72
CA SER A 42 8.90 16.68 14.01
C SER A 42 10.40 16.52 14.19
N GLU A 43 11.06 15.68 13.41
CA GLU A 43 12.50 15.41 13.50
C GLU A 43 13.27 15.93 12.28
N ASP A 44 14.45 16.55 12.49
CA ASP A 44 15.33 17.02 11.41
C ASP A 44 16.00 15.87 10.63
N ASP A 45 16.14 14.67 11.24
CA ASP A 45 16.66 13.47 10.58
C ASP A 45 15.86 12.21 10.99
N PRO A 46 14.70 11.97 10.38
CA PRO A 46 13.83 10.83 10.69
C PRO A 46 14.31 9.51 10.06
N SER A 47 15.47 9.50 9.40
CA SER A 47 15.87 8.47 8.43
C SER A 47 16.36 7.14 9.01
N SER A 48 16.26 6.95 10.33
CA SER A 48 16.81 5.77 11.00
C SER A 48 15.78 4.65 11.14
N GLY A 49 15.66 3.78 10.13
CA GLY A 49 15.03 2.46 10.30
C GLY A 49 14.27 1.91 9.10
N GLU A 50 13.97 0.62 9.17
CA GLU A 50 13.02 -0.07 8.28
C GLU A 50 11.62 -0.01 8.90
N THR A 51 10.60 0.30 8.09
CA THR A 51 9.19 0.33 8.53
C THR A 51 8.31 -0.44 7.56
N GLN A 52 7.33 -1.17 8.09
CA GLN A 52 6.36 -1.97 7.34
C GLN A 52 4.97 -1.38 7.54
N LEU A 53 4.39 -0.88 6.46
CA LEU A 53 3.10 -0.18 6.45
C LEU A 53 2.14 -0.89 5.49
N ALA A 54 0.84 -0.72 5.72
CA ALA A 54 -0.17 -1.10 4.74
C ALA A 54 -1.35 -0.12 4.72
N GLY A 55 -1.93 0.04 3.54
CA GLY A 55 -3.05 0.93 3.27
C GLY A 55 -3.69 0.62 1.92
N ARG A 56 -4.74 1.36 1.57
CA ARG A 56 -5.38 1.30 0.27
C ARG A 56 -4.60 2.15 -0.72
N LEU A 57 -4.12 1.55 -1.81
CA LEU A 57 -3.56 2.28 -2.94
C LEU A 57 -4.65 3.12 -3.61
N THR A 58 -4.50 4.45 -3.59
CA THR A 58 -5.47 5.39 -4.18
C THR A 58 -4.99 6.01 -5.48
N GLU A 59 -3.68 6.24 -5.60
CA GLU A 59 -3.07 6.80 -6.80
C GLU A 59 -1.72 6.11 -7.02
N ILE A 60 -1.38 5.89 -8.29
CA ILE A 60 -0.07 5.42 -8.70
C ILE A 60 0.40 6.24 -9.90
N ARG A 61 1.64 6.72 -9.83
CA ARG A 61 2.32 7.45 -10.90
C ARG A 61 3.60 6.71 -11.24
N ASP A 62 3.61 6.11 -12.42
CA ASP A 62 4.75 5.36 -12.94
C ASP A 62 5.52 6.24 -13.94
N ILE A 63 6.81 6.42 -13.70
CA ILE A 63 7.74 7.15 -14.58
C ILE A 63 8.84 6.23 -15.14
N GLY A 64 8.56 4.92 -15.21
CA GLY A 64 9.41 3.89 -15.78
C GLY A 64 10.35 3.27 -14.74
N GLY A 65 11.47 3.94 -14.47
CA GLY A 65 12.47 3.45 -13.49
C GLY A 65 12.12 3.71 -12.02
N LEU A 66 11.02 4.43 -11.79
CA LEU A 66 10.55 4.83 -10.46
C LEU A 66 9.02 4.92 -10.49
N ALA A 67 8.40 4.53 -9.39
CA ALA A 67 6.97 4.69 -9.18
C ALA A 67 6.71 5.38 -7.85
N PHE A 68 5.70 6.25 -7.84
CA PHE A 68 5.14 6.87 -6.65
C PHE A 68 3.73 6.33 -6.43
N ALA A 69 3.39 6.06 -5.19
CA ALA A 69 2.13 5.47 -4.81
C ALA A 69 1.59 6.15 -3.55
N ASP A 70 0.32 6.54 -3.59
CA ASP A 70 -0.37 7.10 -2.43
C ASP A 70 -1.16 6.00 -1.71
N LEU A 71 -0.80 5.79 -0.43
CA LEU A 71 -1.47 4.84 0.46
C LEU A 71 -2.38 5.58 1.43
N ARG A 72 -3.66 5.21 1.43
CA ARG A 72 -4.66 5.72 2.37
C ARG A 72 -5.04 4.67 3.40
N VAL A 73 -4.96 5.02 4.68
CA VAL A 73 -5.53 4.18 5.75
C VAL A 73 -7.01 4.54 5.92
N SER A 74 -7.87 3.55 6.07
CA SER A 74 -9.21 3.79 6.59
C SER A 74 -9.12 4.04 8.09
N ALA A 75 -9.65 5.16 8.57
CA ALA A 75 -9.83 5.41 10.00
C ALA A 75 -10.85 4.41 10.57
N THR A 76 -10.39 3.21 10.88
CA THR A 76 -11.17 2.20 11.58
C THR A 76 -10.25 1.59 12.62
N GLY A 77 -10.20 2.31 13.76
CA GLY A 77 -9.34 2.00 14.89
C GLY A 77 -9.28 3.15 15.90
N SER A 78 -10.40 3.83 16.16
CA SER A 78 -10.61 4.42 17.49
C SER A 78 -11.14 3.30 18.38
N SER A 79 -10.28 2.78 19.23
CA SER A 79 -10.64 2.13 20.48
C SER A 79 -9.54 2.41 21.49
#